data_AF-A0A2V5LLF3-F1
#
_entry.id   AF-A0A2V5LLF3-F1
#
_cell.length_a   1.000
_cell.length_b   1.000
_cell.length_c   1.000
_cell.angle_alpha   90.00
_cell.angle_beta   90.00
_cell.angle_gamma   90.00
#
_symmetry.space_group_name_H-M   'P 1'
#
loop_
_entity.id
_entity.type
_entity.pdbx_description
1 polymer ?
#
loop_
_entity_poly.entity_id
_entity_poly.type
_entity_poly.pdbx_seq_one_letter_code
_entity_poly.pdbx_strand_id
1 'polypeptide(L)'
;MVRASDDFEMIAPVELSIFCFRHVPVQLRNQSPKVVDAFNERLLVALQRDGSSYLSNTMLGGRFALRGCVLNYRTTLRDMEILLDDLRRVSKPLPASV
;
A
#
# COMPACT_ATOMS: atom_id res chain seq x y z
N MET A 1 1.27 -10.21 -8.34
CA MET A 1 0.66 -8.88 -8.55
C MET A 1 1.60 -7.79 -8.08
N VAL A 2 1.79 -7.54 -6.79
CA VAL A 2 2.71 -6.49 -6.28
C VAL A 2 4.11 -6.56 -6.90
N ARG A 3 4.78 -7.71 -6.87
CA ARG A 3 6.13 -7.89 -7.47
C ARG A 3 6.18 -7.71 -9.00
N ALA A 4 5.03 -7.77 -9.67
CA ALA A 4 4.92 -7.59 -11.12
C ALA A 4 4.47 -6.16 -11.49
N SER A 5 4.24 -5.31 -10.49
CA SER A 5 3.83 -3.92 -10.66
C SER A 5 5.02 -2.99 -10.47
N ASP A 6 5.14 -1.97 -11.31
CA ASP A 6 6.25 -1.01 -11.22
C ASP A 6 6.03 0.09 -10.17
N ASP A 7 4.83 0.15 -9.60
CA ASP A 7 4.38 1.19 -8.65
C ASP A 7 4.18 0.67 -7.22
N PHE A 8 4.57 -0.58 -6.95
CA PHE A 8 4.52 -1.16 -5.61
C PHE A 8 5.79 -1.92 -5.28
N GLU A 9 6.12 -1.97 -3.98
CA GLU A 9 7.31 -2.65 -3.49
C GLU A 9 6.95 -3.50 -2.26
N MET A 10 7.35 -4.78 -2.27
CA MET A 10 7.22 -5.65 -1.10
C MET A 10 8.24 -5.25 -0.03
N ILE A 11 7.79 -5.09 1.22
CA ILE A 11 8.65 -4.75 2.36
C ILE A 11 9.17 -6.00 3.08
N ALA A 12 8.38 -7.08 3.05
CA ALA A 12 8.72 -8.34 3.68
C ALA A 12 8.27 -9.53 2.80
N PRO A 13 8.86 -10.72 2.96
CA PRO A 13 8.28 -11.95 2.46
C PRO A 13 6.82 -12.11 2.92
N VAL A 14 5.99 -12.70 2.08
CA VAL A 14 4.62 -13.07 2.46
C VAL A 14 4.71 -14.35 3.28
N GLU A 15 4.22 -14.30 4.52
CA GLU A 15 4.14 -15.47 5.40
C GLU A 15 2.70 -15.64 5.87
N LEU A 16 2.21 -16.88 5.81
CA LEU A 16 0.83 -17.24 6.11
C LEU A 16 -0.15 -16.41 5.26
N SER A 17 -1.01 -15.64 5.91
CA SER A 17 -2.02 -14.78 5.30
C SER A 17 -1.67 -13.29 5.33
N ILE A 18 -0.43 -12.93 5.70
CA ILE A 18 -0.02 -11.54 5.93
C ILE A 18 0.90 -11.06 4.82
N PHE A 19 0.60 -9.89 4.28
CA PHE A 19 1.46 -9.20 3.32
C PHE A 19 1.79 -7.79 3.80
N CYS A 20 2.98 -7.32 3.46
CA CYS A 20 3.47 -5.98 3.75
C CYS A 20 4.11 -5.39 2.50
N PHE A 21 3.57 -4.28 1.99
CA PHE A 21 4.09 -3.59 0.82
C PHE A 21 3.91 -2.08 0.96
N ARG A 22 4.43 -1.32 0.01
CA ARG A 22 4.18 0.12 -0.11
C ARG A 22 3.88 0.52 -1.54
N HIS A 23 3.20 1.64 -1.73
CA HIS A 23 3.00 2.29 -3.02
C HIS A 23 4.14 3.27 -3.29
N VAL A 24 4.80 3.12 -4.44
CA VAL A 24 5.91 3.95 -4.90
C VAL A 24 5.65 4.37 -6.36
N PRO A 25 4.73 5.32 -6.58
CA PRO A 25 4.48 5.87 -7.92
C PRO A 25 5.74 6.53 -8.47
N VAL A 26 5.81 6.72 -9.80
CA VAL A 26 7.02 7.20 -10.50
C VAL A 26 7.59 8.49 -9.91
N GLN A 27 6.73 9.40 -9.42
CA GLN A 27 7.09 10.67 -8.81
C GLN A 27 7.84 10.51 -7.47
N LEU A 28 7.69 9.36 -6.80
CA LEU A 28 8.31 9.07 -5.51
C LEU A 28 9.54 8.17 -5.60
N ARG A 29 9.87 7.61 -6.78
CA ARG A 29 10.99 6.67 -6.94
C ARG A 29 12.35 7.26 -6.55
N ASN A 30 12.54 8.56 -6.77
CA ASN A 30 13.78 9.29 -6.44
C ASN A 30 13.70 10.05 -5.11
N GLN A 31 12.62 9.90 -4.35
CA GLN A 31 12.43 10.60 -3.08
C GLN A 31 13.11 9.86 -1.93
N SER A 32 13.37 10.60 -0.84
CA SER A 32 13.92 9.98 0.37
C SER A 32 12.93 8.97 0.98
N PRO A 33 13.42 7.93 1.67
CA PRO A 33 12.54 6.95 2.34
C PRO A 33 11.50 7.59 3.26
N LYS A 34 11.85 8.68 3.96
CA LYS A 34 10.93 9.41 4.85
C LYS A 34 9.75 10.04 4.11
N VAL A 35 9.99 10.55 2.90
CA VAL A 35 8.92 11.13 2.06
C VAL A 35 7.98 10.02 1.58
N VAL A 36 8.54 8.88 1.17
CA VAL A 36 7.75 7.69 0.78
C VAL A 36 6.92 7.16 1.93
N ASP A 37 7.50 7.10 3.14
CA ASP A 37 6.81 6.64 4.34
C ASP A 37 5.64 7.58 4.69
N ALA A 38 5.88 8.90 4.74
CA ALA A 38 4.84 9.90 5.01
C ALA A 38 3.73 9.90 3.94
N PHE A 39 4.07 9.64 2.68
CA PHE A 39 3.09 9.49 1.62
C PHE A 39 2.21 8.24 1.83
N ASN A 40 2.81 7.10 2.17
CA ASN A 40 2.06 5.86 2.40
C ASN A 40 1.16 5.95 3.64
N GLU A 41 1.56 6.72 4.65
CA GLU A 41 0.71 7.04 5.81
C GLU A 41 -0.53 7.84 5.39
N ARG A 42 -0.35 8.90 4.60
CA ARG A 42 -1.49 9.67 4.05
C ARG A 42 -2.37 8.81 3.14
N LEU A 43 -1.76 7.96 2.31
CA LEU A 43 -2.47 7.04 1.44
C LEU A 43 -3.34 6.06 2.22
N LEU A 44 -2.83 5.50 3.32
CA LEU A 44 -3.61 4.61 4.17
C LEU A 44 -4.84 5.33 4.75
N VAL A 45 -4.64 6.53 5.29
CA VAL A 45 -5.75 7.33 5.85
C VAL A 45 -6.77 7.68 4.78
N ALA A 46 -6.32 8.06 3.58
CA ALA A 46 -7.20 8.37 2.46
C ALA A 46 -7.98 7.13 2.00
N LEU A 47 -7.35 5.96 1.93
CA LEU A 47 -8.00 4.70 1.56
C LEU A 47 -9.10 4.32 2.58
N GLN A 48 -8.77 4.41 3.87
CA GLN A 48 -9.73 4.11 4.94
C GLN A 48 -10.93 5.09 4.93
N ARG A 49 -10.70 6.35 4.58
CA ARG A 49 -11.77 7.37 4.45
C ARG A 49 -12.63 7.16 3.20
N ASP A 50 -12.02 6.73 2.10
CA ASP A 50 -12.72 6.39 0.86
C ASP A 50 -13.65 5.18 1.05
N GLY A 51 -13.26 4.25 1.92
CA GLY A 51 -14.13 3.16 2.40
C GLY A 51 -14.27 1.98 1.42
N SER A 52 -13.61 2.03 0.26
CA SER A 52 -13.65 0.95 -0.74
C SER A 52 -12.85 -0.29 -0.31
N SER A 53 -11.75 -0.07 0.40
CA SER A 53 -10.82 -1.10 0.87
C SER A 53 -10.27 -0.72 2.24
N TYR A 54 -9.93 -1.72 3.05
CA TYR A 54 -9.38 -1.47 4.38
C TYR A 54 -8.07 -2.23 4.59
N LEU A 55 -7.02 -1.48 4.95
CA LEU A 55 -5.72 -1.99 5.34
C LEU A 55 -5.33 -1.44 6.72
N SER A 56 -4.36 -2.10 7.35
CA SER A 56 -3.66 -1.60 8.53
C SER A 56 -2.26 -1.12 8.13
N ASN A 57 -1.50 -0.55 9.07
CA ASN A 57 -0.08 -0.28 8.90
C ASN A 57 0.78 -1.21 9.76
N THR A 58 2.08 -1.16 9.50
CA THR A 58 3.11 -1.63 10.42
C THR A 58 4.42 -0.89 10.15
N MET A 59 5.33 -0.91 11.13
CA MET A 59 6.69 -0.38 10.98
C MET A 59 7.67 -1.55 10.92
N LEU A 60 8.40 -1.67 9.81
CA LEU A 60 9.40 -2.72 9.60
C LEU A 60 10.75 -2.09 9.35
N GLY A 61 11.72 -2.36 10.23
CA GLY A 61 13.06 -1.76 10.13
C GLY A 61 13.05 -0.23 10.12
N GLY A 62 12.08 0.39 10.82
CA GLY A 62 11.91 1.84 10.86
C GLY A 62 11.22 2.45 9.62
N ARG A 63 10.69 1.63 8.71
CA ARG A 63 9.98 2.07 7.49
C ARG A 63 8.50 1.75 7.59
N PHE A 64 7.67 2.63 7.04
CA PHE A 64 6.21 2.44 7.02
C PHE A 64 5.82 1.41 5.94
N ALA A 65 4.89 0.52 6.28
CA ALA A 65 4.34 -0.45 5.35
C ALA A 65 2.81 -0.53 5.45
N LEU A 66 2.16 -0.66 4.30
CA LEU A 66 0.77 -1.07 4.20
C LEU A 66 0.68 -2.57 4.47
N ARG A 67 -0.16 -2.94 5.43
CA ARG A 67 -0.31 -4.32 5.90
C ARG A 67 -1.74 -4.80 5.73
N GLY A 68 -1.89 -5.93 5.06
CA GLY A 68 -3.15 -6.65 4.98
C GLY A 68 -3.01 -8.10 5.43
N CYS A 69 -4.12 -8.63 5.96
CA CYS A 69 -4.26 -10.01 6.39
C CYS A 69 -5.49 -10.62 5.71
N VAL A 70 -5.30 -11.64 4.87
CA VAL A 70 -6.41 -12.31 4.18
C VAL A 70 -6.96 -13.44 5.05
N LEU A 71 -7.97 -13.11 5.86
CA LEU A 71 -8.62 -14.07 6.77
C LEU A 71 -10.06 -14.38 6.40
N ASN A 72 -10.67 -13.58 5.54
CA ASN A 72 -12.03 -13.80 5.08
C ASN A 72 -12.04 -14.81 3.93
N TYR A 73 -12.72 -15.94 4.13
CA TYR A 73 -12.81 -17.01 3.14
C TYR A 73 -13.49 -16.58 1.83
N ARG A 74 -14.25 -15.49 1.84
CA ARG A 74 -14.89 -14.91 0.65
C ARG A 74 -13.93 -14.07 -0.20
N THR A 75 -12.75 -13.74 0.32
CA THR A 75 -11.77 -12.94 -0.41
C THR A 75 -11.20 -13.72 -1.58
N THR A 76 -11.27 -13.11 -2.76
CA THR A 76 -10.84 -13.64 -4.04
C THR A 76 -9.61 -12.89 -4.56
N LEU A 77 -9.01 -13.41 -5.64
CA LEU A 77 -7.95 -12.68 -6.34
C LEU A 77 -8.45 -11.33 -6.89
N ARG A 78 -9.71 -11.26 -7.31
CA ARG A 78 -10.33 -10.04 -7.82
C ARG A 78 -10.37 -8.93 -6.75
N ASP A 79 -10.57 -9.29 -5.49
CA ASP A 79 -10.54 -8.33 -4.39
C ASP A 79 -9.13 -7.75 -4.19
N MET A 80 -8.08 -8.55 -4.43
CA MET A 80 -6.69 -8.05 -4.39
C MET A 80 -6.39 -7.13 -5.57
N GLU A 81 -6.99 -7.36 -6.74
CA GLU A 81 -6.89 -6.45 -7.89
C GLU A 81 -7.53 -5.11 -7.56
N ILE A 82 -8.77 -5.14 -7.04
CA ILE A 82 -9.51 -3.95 -6.61
C ILE A 82 -8.71 -3.17 -5.56
N LEU A 83 -8.11 -3.85 -4.58
CA LEU A 83 -7.28 -3.20 -3.57
C LEU A 83 -6.12 -2.39 -4.18
N LEU A 84 -5.39 -2.96 -5.15
CA LEU A 84 -4.28 -2.26 -5.79
C LEU A 84 -4.78 -1.09 -6.66
N ASP A 85 -5.90 -1.26 -7.33
CA ASP A 85 -6.51 -0.20 -8.13
C ASP A 85 -7.07 0.94 -7.28
N ASP A 86 -7.64 0.63 -6.12
CA ASP A 86 -8.06 1.60 -5.12
C ASP A 86 -6.88 2.40 -4.58
N LEU A 87 -5.77 1.73 -4.23
CA LEU A 87 -4.55 2.41 -3.81
C LEU A 87 -4.05 3.38 -4.89
N ARG A 88 -4.06 2.98 -6.16
CA ARG A 88 -3.69 3.88 -7.29
C ARG A 88 -4.67 5.03 -7.47
N ARG A 89 -5.97 4.77 -7.34
CA ARG A 89 -7.02 5.78 -7.51
C ARG A 89 -6.93 6.83 -6.41
N VAL A 90 -6.81 6.39 -5.16
CA VAL A 90 -6.71 7.23 -3.97
C VAL A 90 -5.38 7.97 -3.91
N SER A 91 -4.30 7.42 -4.50
CA SER A 91 -2.99 8.07 -4.52
C SER A 91 -2.89 9.26 -5.48
N LYS A 92 -3.63 9.27 -6.59
CA LYS A 92 -3.60 10.34 -7.61
C LYS A 92 -3.76 11.77 -7.06
N PRO A 93 -4.75 12.08 -6.19
CA PRO A 93 -4.92 13.42 -5.64
C PRO A 93 -3.95 13.75 -4.50
N LEU A 94 -3.16 12.78 -4.00
CA LEU A 94 -2.28 13.02 -2.85
C LEU A 94 -0.97 13.68 -3.29
N PRO A 95 -0.54 14.75 -2.60
CA PRO A 95 0.73 15.39 -2.92
C PRO A 95 1.91 14.48 -2.52
N ALA A 96 2.90 14.43 -3.41
CA ALA A 96 4.13 13.67 -3.23
C ALA A 96 5.02 14.22 -2.09
N SER A 97 4.90 15.51 -1.79
CA SER A 97 5.58 16.22 -0.70
C SER A 97 4.58 16.97 0.18
N VAL A 98 4.99 17.37 1.39
CA VAL A 98 4.29 18.39 2.19
C VAL A 98 4.59 19.75 1.61
#